data_AF-A0A2V7PLW7-F1
#
_entry.id   AF-A0A2V7PLW7-F1
#
_cell.length_a   1.000
_cell.length_b   1.000
_cell.length_c   1.000
_cell.angle_alpha   90.00
_cell.angle_beta   90.00
_cell.angle_gamma   90.00
#
_symmetry.space_group_name_H-M   'P 1'
#
loop_
_entity.id
_entity.type
_entity.pdbx_description
1 polymer ?
#
loop_
_entity_poly.entity_id
_entity_poly.type
_entity_poly.pdbx_seq_one_letter_code
_entity_poly.pdbx_strand_id
1 'polypeptide(L)'
;MMTTKREILEAAKKQEVSSLLLQFTDILGVNKNVEVPESQFEKALEGDIMFDGSSIEGFVRIEESDMVLRPDLDTFRVLPNGDAAGKVARVICDIYNPDGSAFAGCTRQALQRQIAKAKALGYEMMAGVEAEFFIFQLDSEGDPTTVTHDRGGYFDQTPVDRAEEIRRLIVKDLVSMGFEVEAGHHEVAPGQHEIDFRYAEALATADNLATFR
;
A
#
# COMPACT_ATOMS: atom_id res chain seq x y z
N MET A 1 -11.70 -16.43 3.39
CA MET A 1 -10.83 -17.50 3.91
C MET A 1 -9.56 -16.83 4.38
N MET A 2 -9.04 -17.19 5.55
CA MET A 2 -7.74 -16.67 6.01
C MET A 2 -6.62 -17.32 5.19
N THR A 3 -5.76 -16.50 4.61
CA THR A 3 -4.60 -16.90 3.82
C THR A 3 -3.55 -17.51 4.73
N THR A 4 -3.07 -18.71 4.38
CA THR A 4 -2.06 -19.39 5.20
C THR A 4 -0.64 -19.08 4.74
N LYS A 5 0.32 -19.14 5.67
CA LYS A 5 1.77 -19.04 5.37
C LYS A 5 2.18 -20.00 4.25
N ARG A 6 1.68 -21.25 4.28
CA ARG A 6 1.98 -22.27 3.27
C ARG A 6 1.52 -21.83 1.87
N GLU A 7 0.29 -21.32 1.76
CA GLU A 7 -0.26 -20.83 0.48
C GLU A 7 0.54 -19.65 -0.05
N ILE A 8 0.98 -18.73 0.82
CA ILE A 8 1.84 -17.61 0.43
C ILE A 8 3.19 -18.10 -0.12
N LEU A 9 3.86 -19.02 0.58
CA LEU A 9 5.15 -19.56 0.14
C LEU A 9 5.01 -20.31 -1.20
N GLU A 10 3.94 -21.09 -1.37
CA GLU A 10 3.64 -21.77 -2.64
C GLU A 10 3.37 -20.75 -3.77
N ALA A 11 2.60 -19.70 -3.49
CA ALA A 11 2.30 -18.64 -4.45
C ALA A 11 3.54 -17.81 -4.83
N ALA A 12 4.39 -17.47 -3.85
CA ALA A 12 5.63 -16.75 -4.04
C ALA A 12 6.59 -17.56 -4.94
N LYS A 13 6.77 -18.85 -4.63
CA LYS A 13 7.59 -19.74 -5.46
C LYS A 13 7.05 -19.88 -6.88
N LYS A 14 5.74 -20.09 -7.04
CA LYS A 14 5.09 -20.23 -8.35
C LYS A 14 5.24 -18.97 -9.22
N GLN A 15 5.29 -17.80 -8.59
CA GLN A 15 5.39 -16.51 -9.27
C GLN A 15 6.81 -15.96 -9.32
N GLU A 16 7.81 -16.77 -8.93
CA GLU A 16 9.23 -16.41 -8.96
C GLU A 16 9.52 -15.11 -8.17
N VAL A 17 8.91 -15.02 -6.98
CA VAL A 17 9.14 -13.90 -6.05
C VAL A 17 10.47 -14.08 -5.35
N SER A 18 11.35 -13.08 -5.47
CA SER A 18 12.70 -13.08 -4.86
C SER A 18 12.81 -12.17 -3.65
N SER A 19 11.92 -11.18 -3.52
CA SER A 19 11.90 -10.21 -2.43
C SER A 19 10.50 -10.06 -1.82
N LEU A 20 10.44 -9.92 -0.49
CA LEU A 20 9.22 -9.66 0.26
C LEU A 20 9.35 -8.33 1.02
N LEU A 21 8.44 -7.41 0.74
CA LEU A 21 8.30 -6.14 1.46
C LEU A 21 7.36 -6.32 2.65
N LEU A 22 7.87 -6.04 3.85
CA LEU A 22 7.08 -5.87 5.07
C LEU A 22 6.71 -4.40 5.19
N GLN A 23 5.54 -4.04 4.65
CA GLN A 23 5.08 -2.66 4.55
C GLN A 23 4.31 -2.23 5.79
N PHE A 24 4.49 -0.98 6.22
CA PHE A 24 3.67 -0.34 7.24
C PHE A 24 3.53 1.15 6.93
N THR A 25 2.69 1.85 7.67
CA THR A 25 2.44 3.29 7.47
C THR A 25 2.78 4.05 8.73
N ASP A 26 3.56 5.13 8.60
CA ASP A 26 3.89 6.00 9.72
C ASP A 26 2.74 6.95 10.10
N ILE A 27 2.96 7.80 11.12
CA ILE A 27 1.92 8.73 11.60
C ILE A 27 1.56 9.84 10.61
N LEU A 28 2.44 10.12 9.64
CA LEU A 28 2.21 11.11 8.58
C LEU A 28 1.49 10.49 7.38
N GLY A 29 1.17 9.19 7.44
CA GLY A 29 0.54 8.48 6.35
C GLY A 29 1.53 8.08 5.25
N VAL A 30 2.83 8.07 5.51
CA VAL A 30 3.85 7.66 4.53
C VAL A 30 4.06 6.15 4.63
N ASN A 31 4.01 5.47 3.49
CA ASN A 31 4.35 4.06 3.41
C ASN A 31 5.85 3.85 3.63
N LYS A 32 6.18 2.92 4.51
CA LYS A 32 7.53 2.46 4.82
C LYS A 32 7.57 0.96 4.60
N ASN A 33 8.75 0.40 4.40
CA ASN A 33 8.90 -1.05 4.33
C ASN A 33 10.29 -1.50 4.81
N VAL A 34 10.36 -2.78 5.17
CA VAL A 34 11.60 -3.55 5.26
C VAL A 34 11.55 -4.63 4.20
N GLU A 35 12.55 -4.69 3.34
CA GLU A 35 12.70 -5.74 2.33
C GLU A 35 13.52 -6.90 2.87
N VAL A 36 13.04 -8.12 2.65
CA VAL A 36 13.76 -9.35 3.00
C VAL A 36 13.90 -10.28 1.80
N PRO A 37 15.02 -11.02 1.68
CA PRO A 37 15.21 -11.98 0.59
C PRO A 37 14.39 -13.26 0.82
N GLU A 38 14.23 -14.08 -0.22
CA GLU A 38 13.52 -15.38 -0.18
C GLU A 38 13.90 -16.25 1.03
N SER A 39 15.19 -16.29 1.39
CA SER A 39 15.70 -17.07 2.52
C SER A 39 15.15 -16.65 3.89
N GLN A 40 14.49 -15.48 3.98
CA GLN A 40 13.88 -14.94 5.19
C GLN A 40 12.34 -14.96 5.15
N PHE A 41 11.70 -15.41 4.06
CA PHE A 41 10.23 -15.36 3.93
C PHE A 41 9.53 -16.11 5.06
N GLU A 42 10.02 -17.30 5.42
CA GLU A 42 9.41 -18.08 6.48
C GLU A 42 9.38 -17.35 7.83
N LYS A 43 10.51 -16.73 8.19
CA LYS A 43 10.67 -15.94 9.42
C LYS A 43 9.84 -14.67 9.38
N ALA A 44 9.80 -14.02 8.21
CA ALA A 44 9.02 -12.81 7.99
C ALA A 44 7.52 -13.04 8.17
N LEU A 45 6.99 -14.11 7.58
CA LEU A 45 5.57 -14.49 7.69
C LEU A 45 5.18 -15.00 9.09
N GLU A 46 6.15 -15.34 9.95
CA GLU A 46 5.94 -15.67 11.36
C GLU A 46 5.90 -14.43 12.27
N GLY A 47 6.28 -13.25 11.76
CA GLY A 47 6.33 -12.01 12.54
C GLY A 47 7.61 -11.85 13.36
N ASP A 48 8.68 -12.53 12.98
CA ASP A 48 9.97 -12.53 13.70
C ASP A 48 10.97 -11.48 13.16
N ILE A 49 10.49 -10.49 12.41
CA ILE A 49 11.33 -9.43 11.85
C ILE A 49 11.22 -8.18 12.72
N MET A 50 12.38 -7.73 13.18
CA MET A 50 12.55 -6.50 13.96
C MET A 50 13.11 -5.38 13.09
N PHE A 51 12.81 -4.14 13.45
CA PHE A 51 13.38 -2.95 12.83
C PHE A 51 13.62 -1.86 13.87
N ASP A 52 14.47 -0.90 13.52
CA ASP A 52 14.71 0.30 14.33
C ASP A 52 13.60 1.34 14.09
N GLY A 53 12.69 1.44 15.05
CA GLY A 53 11.60 2.41 15.09
C GLY A 53 12.03 3.84 15.41
N SER A 54 13.26 4.08 15.91
CA SER A 54 13.73 5.43 16.25
C SER A 54 13.94 6.31 15.02
N SER A 55 14.12 5.67 13.86
CA SER A 55 14.25 6.34 12.55
C SER A 55 12.89 6.63 11.89
N ILE A 56 11.77 6.27 12.53
CA ILE A 56 10.43 6.60 12.04
C ILE A 56 9.86 7.79 12.80
N GLU A 57 9.46 8.81 12.05
CA GLU A 57 8.96 10.05 12.61
C GLU A 57 7.75 9.79 13.51
N GLY A 58 7.86 10.21 14.78
CA GLY A 58 6.80 10.12 15.77
C GLY A 58 6.52 8.74 16.36
N PHE A 59 7.37 7.73 16.12
CA PHE A 59 7.20 6.41 16.72
C PHE A 59 7.77 6.32 18.15
N VAL A 60 9.09 6.35 18.32
CA VAL A 60 9.74 6.10 19.63
C VAL A 60 10.90 7.06 19.87
N ARG A 61 11.27 7.25 21.15
CA ARG A 61 12.51 7.94 21.52
C ARG A 61 13.69 7.00 21.25
N ILE A 62 14.88 7.55 21.06
CA ILE A 62 16.14 6.83 20.71
C ILE A 62 16.42 5.62 21.62
N GLU A 63 15.93 5.62 22.86
CA GLU A 63 16.24 4.62 23.88
C GLU A 63 15.33 3.37 23.85
N GLU A 64 14.32 3.33 22.97
CA GLU A 64 13.38 2.21 22.77
C GLU A 64 13.24 1.88 21.28
N SER A 65 14.35 1.59 20.60
CA SER A 65 14.43 1.48 19.14
C SER A 65 13.81 0.22 18.55
N ASP A 66 13.91 -0.93 19.21
CA ASP A 66 13.55 -2.19 18.58
C ASP A 66 12.03 -2.39 18.55
N MET A 67 11.49 -2.57 17.35
CA MET A 67 10.05 -2.75 17.10
C MET A 67 9.84 -4.01 16.25
N VAL A 68 8.70 -4.66 16.42
CA VAL A 68 8.37 -5.93 15.74
C VAL A 68 7.31 -5.70 14.67
N LEU A 69 7.56 -6.21 13.46
CA LEU A 69 6.59 -6.22 12.36
C LEU A 69 5.79 -7.52 12.40
N ARG A 70 4.47 -7.41 12.63
CA ARG A 70 3.56 -8.55 12.57
C ARG A 70 2.77 -8.50 11.26
N PRO A 71 3.03 -9.40 10.30
CA PRO A 71 2.37 -9.36 9.00
C PRO A 71 0.91 -9.80 9.09
N ASP A 72 0.07 -9.12 8.32
CA ASP A 72 -1.28 -9.55 8.00
C ASP A 72 -1.25 -10.35 6.69
N LEU A 73 -1.40 -11.66 6.79
CA LEU A 73 -1.22 -12.58 5.66
C LEU A 73 -2.28 -12.38 4.56
N ASP A 74 -3.46 -11.86 4.90
CA ASP A 74 -4.53 -11.60 3.92
C ASP A 74 -4.20 -10.42 2.98
N THR A 75 -3.22 -9.61 3.37
CA THR A 75 -2.71 -8.47 2.58
C THR A 75 -1.60 -8.86 1.60
N PHE A 76 -1.23 -10.16 1.52
CA PHE A 76 -0.20 -10.62 0.58
C PHE A 76 -0.57 -10.30 -0.87
N ARG A 77 0.31 -9.59 -1.57
CA ARG A 77 0.18 -9.28 -3.00
C ARG A 77 1.53 -9.40 -3.70
N VAL A 78 1.53 -9.99 -4.89
CA VAL A 78 2.67 -9.93 -5.81
C VAL A 78 2.53 -8.67 -6.65
N LEU A 79 3.58 -7.85 -6.70
CA LEU A 79 3.55 -6.59 -7.42
C LEU A 79 3.67 -6.85 -8.95
N PRO A 80 3.05 -6.01 -9.79
CA PRO A 80 2.90 -6.28 -11.23
C PRO A 80 4.23 -6.37 -11.98
N ASN A 81 5.25 -5.67 -11.48
CA ASN A 81 6.56 -5.56 -12.10
C ASN A 81 7.59 -6.40 -11.35
N GLY A 82 8.45 -7.07 -12.11
CA GLY A 82 9.65 -7.74 -11.64
C GLY A 82 10.82 -7.37 -12.55
N ASP A 83 12.02 -7.74 -12.15
CA ASP A 83 13.23 -7.54 -12.94
C ASP A 83 13.96 -8.88 -13.17
N ALA A 84 15.21 -8.81 -13.61
CA ALA A 84 16.02 -10.01 -13.83
C ALA A 84 16.28 -10.83 -12.55
N ALA A 85 16.11 -10.23 -11.36
CA ALA A 85 16.24 -10.89 -10.08
C ALA A 85 14.93 -11.55 -9.60
N GLY A 86 13.80 -11.29 -10.26
CA GLY A 86 12.51 -11.90 -9.95
C GLY A 86 11.43 -10.87 -9.63
N LYS A 87 10.30 -11.34 -9.11
CA LYS A 87 9.19 -10.47 -8.69
C LYS A 87 9.33 -10.05 -7.24
N VAL A 88 8.72 -8.92 -6.92
CA VAL A 88 8.57 -8.46 -5.54
C VAL A 88 7.16 -8.77 -5.07
N ALA A 89 7.03 -9.25 -3.84
CA ALA A 89 5.75 -9.34 -3.15
C ALA A 89 5.75 -8.47 -1.90
N ARG A 90 4.56 -8.22 -1.35
CA ARG A 90 4.39 -7.40 -0.17
C ARG A 90 3.32 -7.98 0.76
N VAL A 91 3.54 -7.82 2.05
CA VAL A 91 2.52 -7.95 3.12
C VAL A 91 2.51 -6.66 3.94
N ILE A 92 1.34 -6.25 4.40
CA ILE A 92 1.17 -5.13 5.31
C ILE A 92 1.32 -5.64 6.75
N CYS A 93 1.99 -4.87 7.59
CA CYS A 93 2.32 -5.22 8.95
C CYS A 93 1.68 -4.24 9.94
N ASP A 94 1.17 -4.82 11.03
CA ASP A 94 0.94 -4.08 12.27
C ASP A 94 2.25 -4.02 13.06
N ILE A 95 2.39 -3.03 13.93
CA ILE A 95 3.61 -2.79 14.70
C ILE A 95 3.37 -3.16 16.16
N TYR A 96 4.33 -3.88 16.74
CA TYR A 96 4.30 -4.31 18.13
C TYR A 96 5.59 -3.91 18.84
N ASN A 97 5.48 -3.72 20.15
CA ASN A 97 6.65 -3.57 21.01
C ASN A 97 7.34 -4.94 21.20
N PRO A 98 8.62 -4.99 21.63
CA PRO A 98 9.34 -6.24 21.86
C PRO A 98 8.69 -7.18 22.91
N ASP A 99 7.91 -6.61 23.84
CA ASP A 99 7.16 -7.39 24.83
C ASP A 99 5.88 -8.03 24.26
N GLY A 100 5.60 -7.82 22.97
CA GLY A 100 4.43 -8.34 22.25
C GLY A 100 3.18 -7.50 22.41
N SER A 101 3.22 -6.37 23.13
CA SER A 101 2.10 -5.43 23.22
C SER A 101 1.94 -4.61 21.93
N ALA A 102 0.71 -4.22 21.62
CA ALA A 102 0.42 -3.40 20.43
C ALA A 102 1.06 -2.01 20.57
N PHE A 103 1.71 -1.55 19.51
CA PHE A 103 2.34 -0.23 19.53
C PHE A 103 1.30 0.88 19.39
N ALA A 104 1.28 1.81 20.35
CA ALA A 104 0.26 2.87 20.38
C ALA A 104 0.28 3.78 19.14
N GLY A 105 1.47 4.01 18.57
CA GLY A 105 1.67 4.83 17.36
C GLY A 105 1.38 4.12 16.04
N CYS A 106 1.02 2.82 16.05
CA CYS A 106 0.62 2.12 14.84
C CYS A 106 -0.75 2.64 14.35
N THR A 107 -0.74 3.37 13.23
CA THR A 107 -1.95 3.99 12.65
C THR A 107 -2.97 2.96 12.20
N ARG A 108 -2.52 1.85 11.61
CA ARG A 108 -3.37 0.73 11.21
C ARG A 108 -4.11 0.12 12.40
N GLN A 109 -3.41 -0.16 13.50
CA GLN A 109 -4.02 -0.62 14.74
C GLN A 109 -4.95 0.43 15.38
N ALA A 110 -4.65 1.72 15.21
CA ALA A 110 -5.55 2.78 15.67
C ALA A 110 -6.92 2.72 14.97
N LEU A 111 -6.94 2.45 13.66
CA LEU A 111 -8.17 2.22 12.91
C LEU A 111 -8.88 0.93 13.35
N GLN A 112 -8.16 -0.18 13.49
CA GLN A 112 -8.71 -1.45 14.00
C GLN A 112 -9.44 -1.28 15.34
N ARG A 113 -8.88 -0.46 16.26
CA ARG A 113 -9.53 -0.15 17.56
C ARG A 113 -10.86 0.58 17.38
N GLN A 114 -11.00 1.48 16.41
CA GLN A 114 -12.28 2.17 16.16
C GLN A 114 -13.30 1.24 15.50
N ILE A 115 -12.85 0.40 14.55
CA ILE A 115 -13.68 -0.63 13.93
C ILE A 115 -14.24 -1.58 15.01
N ALA A 116 -13.41 -2.04 15.94
CA ALA A 116 -13.85 -2.89 17.04
C ALA A 116 -14.90 -2.21 17.93
N LYS A 117 -14.76 -0.90 18.23
CA LYS A 117 -15.75 -0.13 18.98
C LYS A 117 -17.08 -0.01 18.24
N ALA A 118 -17.04 0.29 16.94
CA ALA A 118 -18.24 0.35 16.11
C ALA A 118 -18.96 -1.01 16.08
N LYS A 119 -18.20 -2.10 15.91
CA LYS A 119 -18.72 -3.47 15.95
C LYS A 119 -19.38 -3.83 17.29
N ALA A 120 -18.79 -3.41 18.40
CA ALA A 120 -19.39 -3.61 19.74
C ALA A 120 -20.73 -2.88 19.92
N LEU A 121 -20.98 -1.82 19.13
CA LEU A 121 -22.26 -1.11 19.08
C LEU A 121 -23.23 -1.68 18.04
N GLY A 122 -22.85 -2.75 17.31
CA GLY A 122 -23.66 -3.37 16.27
C GLY A 122 -23.54 -2.73 14.89
N TYR A 123 -22.52 -1.89 14.66
CA TYR A 123 -22.25 -1.27 13.36
C TYR A 123 -21.08 -1.94 12.63
N GLU A 124 -21.13 -1.88 11.30
CA GLU A 124 -20.05 -2.24 10.40
C GLU A 124 -19.52 -0.97 9.72
N MET A 125 -18.20 -0.81 9.64
CA MET A 125 -17.58 0.37 9.05
C MET A 125 -17.11 0.07 7.63
N MET A 126 -17.80 0.66 6.65
CA MET A 126 -17.43 0.61 5.23
C MET A 126 -16.85 1.97 4.82
N ALA A 127 -15.90 1.97 3.88
CA ALA A 127 -15.34 3.19 3.31
C ALA A 127 -15.11 3.03 1.81
N GLY A 128 -15.45 4.07 1.04
CA GLY A 128 -15.03 4.28 -0.34
C GLY A 128 -14.05 5.45 -0.40
N VAL A 129 -13.09 5.39 -1.32
CA VAL A 129 -12.12 6.45 -1.55
C VAL A 129 -12.09 6.75 -3.04
N GLU A 130 -12.19 8.03 -3.35
CA GLU A 130 -11.99 8.62 -4.69
C GLU A 130 -10.59 9.23 -4.66
N ALA A 131 -9.62 8.54 -5.26
CA ALA A 131 -8.21 8.88 -5.12
C ALA A 131 -7.75 9.77 -6.27
N GLU A 132 -7.88 11.08 -6.08
CA GLU A 132 -7.36 12.07 -7.01
C GLU A 132 -5.82 12.23 -6.88
N PHE A 133 -5.14 12.45 -8.01
CA PHE A 133 -3.71 12.68 -8.07
C PHE A 133 -3.32 13.56 -9.26
N PHE A 134 -2.11 14.13 -9.21
CA PHE A 134 -1.55 14.94 -10.30
C PHE A 134 -0.37 14.25 -10.96
N ILE A 135 -0.25 14.39 -12.29
CA ILE A 135 0.93 13.97 -13.05
C ILE A 135 1.69 15.22 -13.52
N PHE A 136 2.92 15.35 -13.03
CA PHE A 136 3.86 16.40 -13.40
C PHE A 136 4.98 15.87 -14.29
N GLN A 137 5.58 16.77 -15.07
CA GLN A 137 6.79 16.47 -15.84
C GLN A 137 8.01 16.43 -14.92
N LEU A 138 8.96 15.57 -15.27
CA LEU A 138 10.30 15.58 -14.70
C LEU A 138 11.21 16.51 -15.51
N ASP A 139 12.20 17.10 -14.86
CA ASP A 139 13.25 17.84 -15.57
C ASP A 139 14.31 16.91 -16.18
N SER A 140 15.40 17.47 -16.68
CA SER A 140 16.49 16.70 -17.32
C SER A 140 17.30 15.86 -16.33
N GLU A 141 17.25 16.16 -15.04
CA GLU A 141 17.92 15.40 -13.98
C GLU A 141 17.01 14.30 -13.40
N GLY A 142 15.72 14.33 -13.77
CA GLY A 142 14.70 13.38 -13.32
C GLY A 142 13.93 13.86 -12.09
N ASP A 143 14.13 15.10 -11.67
CA ASP A 143 13.44 15.67 -10.52
C ASP A 143 12.03 16.19 -10.88
N PRO A 144 11.06 16.08 -9.97
CA PRO A 144 9.69 16.53 -10.23
C PRO A 144 9.62 18.05 -10.39
N THR A 145 8.90 18.50 -11.42
CA THR A 145 8.61 19.93 -11.65
C THR A 145 7.19 20.30 -11.25
N THR A 146 6.84 21.59 -11.34
CA THR A 146 5.46 22.06 -11.17
C THR A 146 4.70 22.14 -12.51
N VAL A 147 5.25 21.59 -13.60
CA VAL A 147 4.64 21.64 -14.93
C VAL A 147 3.79 20.40 -15.13
N THR A 148 2.49 20.56 -15.35
CA THR A 148 1.57 19.46 -15.62
C THR A 148 1.86 18.83 -16.97
N HIS A 149 1.67 17.51 -17.07
CA HIS A 149 1.94 16.78 -18.31
C HIS A 149 0.99 17.16 -19.47
N ASP A 150 -0.21 17.65 -19.14
CA ASP A 150 -1.21 18.14 -20.09
C ASP A 150 -1.96 19.42 -19.60
N ARG A 151 -3.04 19.75 -20.30
CA ARG A 151 -3.96 20.86 -19.99
C ARG A 151 -5.44 20.41 -20.08
N GLY A 152 -5.71 19.13 -19.83
CA GLY A 152 -7.06 18.60 -19.86
C GLY A 152 -7.92 19.13 -18.72
N GLY A 153 -9.22 18.88 -18.84
CA GLY A 153 -10.21 19.06 -17.81
C GLY A 153 -11.13 17.84 -17.69
N TYR A 154 -12.23 18.03 -16.96
CA TYR A 154 -13.12 16.95 -16.55
C TYR A 154 -13.65 16.12 -17.73
N PHE A 155 -13.38 14.81 -17.72
CA PHE A 155 -13.73 13.85 -18.77
C PHE A 155 -13.23 14.17 -20.19
N ASP A 156 -12.22 15.04 -20.32
CA ASP A 156 -11.63 15.28 -21.63
C ASP A 156 -11.01 14.01 -22.21
N GLN A 157 -11.04 13.91 -23.54
CA GLN A 157 -10.45 12.80 -24.28
C GLN A 157 -9.20 13.27 -25.04
N THR A 158 -8.43 12.29 -25.53
CA THR A 158 -7.37 12.51 -26.51
C THR A 158 -7.89 13.39 -27.67
N PRO A 159 -7.15 14.42 -28.15
CA PRO A 159 -5.74 14.71 -27.89
C PRO A 159 -5.46 15.70 -26.75
N VAL A 160 -6.48 16.14 -26.01
CA VAL A 160 -6.30 17.12 -24.92
C VAL A 160 -5.74 16.40 -23.68
N ASP A 161 -6.39 15.30 -23.29
CA ASP A 161 -5.89 14.36 -22.30
C ASP A 161 -4.71 13.57 -22.88
N ARG A 162 -3.58 13.61 -22.18
CA ARG A 162 -2.35 12.92 -22.59
C ARG A 162 -1.94 11.78 -21.67
N ALA A 163 -2.72 11.51 -20.62
CA ALA A 163 -2.46 10.45 -19.66
C ALA A 163 -3.37 9.24 -19.81
N GLU A 164 -4.18 9.14 -20.86
CA GLU A 164 -5.07 7.98 -21.07
C GLU A 164 -4.30 6.64 -21.03
N GLU A 165 -3.10 6.58 -21.64
CA GLU A 165 -2.24 5.39 -21.59
C GLU A 165 -1.70 5.12 -20.18
N ILE A 166 -1.24 6.16 -19.47
CA ILE A 166 -0.74 6.04 -18.10
C ILE A 166 -1.85 5.55 -17.16
N ARG A 167 -3.04 6.16 -17.21
CA ARG A 167 -4.19 5.71 -16.40
C ARG A 167 -4.55 4.27 -16.73
N ARG A 168 -4.54 3.86 -18.01
CA ARG A 168 -4.80 2.47 -18.40
C ARG A 168 -3.77 1.50 -17.82
N LEU A 169 -2.50 1.88 -17.76
CA LEU A 169 -1.45 1.06 -17.13
C LEU A 169 -1.66 0.94 -15.62
N ILE A 170 -1.95 2.05 -14.92
CA ILE A 170 -2.26 2.03 -13.49
C ILE A 170 -3.46 1.12 -13.20
N VAL A 171 -4.56 1.27 -13.95
CA VAL A 171 -5.76 0.43 -13.80
C VAL A 171 -5.44 -1.05 -14.03
N LYS A 172 -4.66 -1.37 -15.07
CA LYS A 172 -4.24 -2.74 -15.35
C LYS A 172 -3.45 -3.34 -14.19
N ASP A 173 -2.52 -2.57 -13.63
CA ASP A 173 -1.67 -2.98 -12.53
C ASP A 173 -2.48 -3.20 -11.24
N LEU A 174 -3.39 -2.28 -10.91
CA LEU A 174 -4.33 -2.40 -9.78
C LEU A 174 -5.22 -3.66 -9.91
N VAL A 175 -5.81 -3.88 -11.09
CA VAL A 175 -6.64 -5.07 -11.35
C VAL A 175 -5.82 -6.36 -11.19
N SER A 176 -4.55 -6.36 -11.63
CA SER A 176 -3.66 -7.52 -11.45
C SER A 176 -3.35 -7.82 -9.98
N MET A 177 -3.42 -6.80 -9.10
CA MET A 177 -3.29 -6.92 -7.65
C MET A 177 -4.64 -7.20 -6.94
N GLY A 178 -5.72 -7.39 -7.70
CA GLY A 178 -7.04 -7.76 -7.18
C GLY A 178 -7.94 -6.59 -6.79
N PHE A 179 -7.65 -5.37 -7.26
CA PHE A 179 -8.58 -4.25 -7.12
C PHE A 179 -9.78 -4.42 -8.05
N GLU A 180 -10.98 -4.11 -7.54
CA GLU A 180 -12.16 -3.89 -8.36
C GLU A 180 -12.23 -2.40 -8.72
N VAL A 181 -11.55 -2.03 -9.82
CA VAL A 181 -11.53 -0.65 -10.33
C VAL A 181 -12.85 -0.37 -11.06
N GLU A 182 -13.54 0.69 -10.65
CA GLU A 182 -14.85 1.09 -11.19
C GLU A 182 -14.70 2.07 -12.36
N ALA A 183 -13.83 3.07 -12.21
CA ALA A 183 -13.60 4.10 -13.21
C ALA A 183 -12.20 4.71 -13.11
N GLY A 184 -11.78 5.40 -14.17
CA GLY A 184 -10.62 6.28 -14.12
C GLY A 184 -10.74 7.34 -15.20
N HIS A 185 -10.51 8.60 -14.85
CA HIS A 185 -10.73 9.73 -15.74
C HIS A 185 -9.77 10.89 -15.48
N HIS A 186 -9.77 11.82 -16.43
CA HIS A 186 -9.20 13.14 -16.22
C HIS A 186 -10.14 13.97 -15.33
N GLU A 187 -9.56 14.67 -14.37
CA GLU A 187 -10.28 15.50 -13.40
C GLU A 187 -10.34 16.99 -13.84
N VAL A 188 -10.91 17.86 -13.03
CA VAL A 188 -11.20 19.26 -13.40
C VAL A 188 -9.94 20.08 -13.70
N ALA A 189 -8.87 19.93 -12.93
CA ALA A 189 -7.66 20.73 -13.09
C ALA A 189 -6.68 20.11 -14.11
N PRO A 190 -5.88 20.93 -14.81
CA PRO A 190 -4.79 20.46 -15.67
C PRO A 190 -3.90 19.42 -14.97
N GLY A 191 -3.66 18.28 -15.62
CA GLY A 191 -2.83 17.20 -15.09
C GLY A 191 -3.41 16.44 -13.89
N GLN A 192 -4.67 16.69 -13.52
CA GLN A 192 -5.37 15.99 -12.44
C GLN A 192 -6.08 14.76 -12.99
N HIS A 193 -6.04 13.68 -12.22
CA HIS A 193 -6.65 12.41 -12.56
C HIS A 193 -7.27 11.77 -11.33
N GLU A 194 -8.21 10.88 -11.57
CA GLU A 194 -8.87 10.09 -10.55
C GLU A 194 -8.99 8.64 -11.00
N ILE A 195 -8.85 7.74 -10.05
CA ILE A 195 -9.13 6.32 -10.22
C ILE A 195 -9.94 5.85 -9.02
N ASP A 196 -11.12 5.30 -9.34
CA ASP A 196 -12.08 4.82 -8.35
C ASP A 196 -11.99 3.32 -8.23
N PHE A 197 -11.95 2.84 -6.99
CA PHE A 197 -12.06 1.42 -6.70
C PHE A 197 -13.16 1.17 -5.68
N ARG A 198 -13.79 0.01 -5.81
CA ARG A 198 -14.95 -0.41 -5.02
C ARG A 198 -14.70 -0.19 -3.52
N TYR A 199 -15.70 0.36 -2.84
CA TYR A 199 -15.69 0.47 -1.38
C TYR A 199 -15.55 -0.91 -0.72
N ALA A 200 -14.94 -0.93 0.46
CA ALA A 200 -14.73 -2.13 1.26
C ALA A 200 -14.87 -1.83 2.75
N GLU A 201 -14.62 -2.83 3.60
CA GLU A 201 -14.45 -2.60 5.04
C GLU A 201 -13.33 -1.57 5.27
N ALA A 202 -13.49 -0.69 6.26
CA ALA A 202 -12.64 0.48 6.43
C ALA A 202 -11.13 0.16 6.49
N LEU A 203 -10.74 -0.97 7.10
CA LEU A 203 -9.34 -1.40 7.15
C LEU A 203 -8.82 -1.80 5.76
N ALA A 204 -9.60 -2.58 5.01
CA ALA A 204 -9.26 -2.97 3.64
C ALA A 204 -9.18 -1.76 2.71
N THR A 205 -10.08 -0.79 2.85
CA THR A 205 -10.03 0.46 2.09
C THR A 205 -8.78 1.27 2.41
N ALA A 206 -8.37 1.34 3.68
CA ALA A 206 -7.11 2.01 4.07
C ALA A 206 -5.88 1.29 3.49
N ASP A 207 -5.85 -0.04 3.55
CA ASP A 207 -4.78 -0.87 2.97
C ASP A 207 -4.73 -0.73 1.42
N ASN A 208 -5.89 -0.62 0.78
CA ASN A 208 -6.02 -0.37 -0.66
C ASN A 208 -5.50 1.03 -1.03
N LEU A 209 -5.85 2.06 -0.27
CA LEU A 209 -5.34 3.42 -0.49
C LEU A 209 -3.82 3.49 -0.30
N ALA A 210 -3.29 2.80 0.72
CA ALA A 210 -1.85 2.67 0.91
C ALA A 210 -1.16 1.87 -0.21
N THR A 211 -1.88 1.04 -0.96
CA THR A 211 -1.34 0.29 -2.11
C THR A 211 -1.45 1.08 -3.41
N PHE A 212 -2.50 1.89 -3.53
CA PHE A 212 -2.76 2.72 -4.70
C PHE A 212 -1.67 3.78 -4.89
N ARG A 213 -1.20 4.35 -3.77
CA ARG A 213 -0.09 5.32 -3.73
C ARG A 213 1.27 4.66 -3.90
#